data_AF-A0A1I3L297-F1
#
_entry.id   AF-A0A1I3L297-F1
#
_cell.length_a   1.000
_cell.length_b   1.000
_cell.length_c   1.000
_cell.angle_alpha   90.00
_cell.angle_beta   90.00
_cell.angle_gamma   90.00
#
_symmetry.space_group_name_H-M   'P 1'
#
loop_
_entity.id
_entity.type
_entity.pdbx_description
1 polymer ?
#
loop_
_entity_poly.entity_id
_entity_poly.type
_entity_poly.pdbx_seq_one_letter_code
_entity_poly.pdbx_strand_id
1 'polypeptide(L)'
;MPDCETDNLAWRRSPGGPDVRNDVKTRDALLDAAIGANGWIVAGVHDKWTRRRFEEADLIVYSDTPVWRRSVRILKRYARQKLGLEPGNYKQTLAMLVNMYR
;
A
#
# COMPACT_ATOMS: atom_id res chain seq x y z
N MET A 1 -10.39 -13.54 -6.20
CA MET A 1 -10.12 -13.16 -4.80
C MET A 1 -9.64 -11.72 -4.84
N PRO A 2 -10.33 -10.76 -4.22
CA PRO A 2 -9.89 -9.37 -4.18
C PRO A 2 -8.47 -9.27 -3.60
N ASP A 3 -7.57 -8.65 -4.36
CA ASP A 3 -6.26 -8.21 -3.93
C ASP A 3 -6.35 -6.72 -3.53
N CYS A 4 -6.29 -6.46 -2.22
CA CYS A 4 -6.43 -5.12 -1.68
C CYS A 4 -5.11 -4.63 -1.10
N GLU A 5 -4.51 -3.64 -1.76
CA GLU A 5 -3.41 -2.88 -1.17
C GLU A 5 -3.98 -1.82 -0.21
N THR A 6 -3.50 -1.79 1.04
CA THR A 6 -3.96 -0.81 2.03
C THR A 6 -3.79 0.64 1.58
N ASP A 7 -2.81 0.91 0.70
CA ASP A 7 -2.60 2.24 0.12
C ASP A 7 -3.77 2.68 -0.77
N ASN A 8 -4.37 1.76 -1.51
CA ASN A 8 -5.53 2.04 -2.37
C ASN A 8 -6.84 2.16 -1.57
N LEU A 9 -6.87 1.68 -0.33
CA LEU A 9 -7.96 1.96 0.62
C LEU A 9 -7.82 3.36 1.23
N ALA A 10 -6.58 3.78 1.52
CA ALA A 10 -6.29 5.09 2.11
C ALA A 10 -6.36 6.23 1.09
N TRP A 11 -6.04 5.98 -0.18
CA TRP A 11 -5.97 6.97 -1.23
C TRP A 11 -6.84 6.58 -2.43
N ARG A 12 -7.74 7.48 -2.82
CA ARG A 12 -8.50 7.36 -4.06
C ARG A 12 -7.68 7.97 -5.20
N ARG A 13 -7.40 7.15 -6.21
CA ARG A 13 -6.73 7.57 -7.45
C ARG A 13 -7.72 8.31 -8.35
N SER A 14 -7.34 9.48 -8.84
CA SER A 14 -8.16 10.28 -9.75
C SER A 14 -7.49 10.33 -11.14
N PRO A 15 -8.15 9.89 -12.23
CA PRO A 15 -7.61 10.01 -13.57
C PRO A 15 -7.34 11.49 -13.91
N GLY A 16 -6.06 11.85 -14.06
CA GLY A 16 -5.65 13.21 -14.40
C GLY A 16 -5.67 14.22 -13.26
N GLY A 17 -5.97 13.80 -12.02
CA GLY A 17 -5.95 14.65 -10.83
C GLY A 17 -4.96 14.17 -9.76
N PRO A 18 -4.70 14.97 -8.71
CA PRO A 18 -3.92 14.50 -7.57
C PRO A 18 -4.68 13.40 -6.81
N ASP A 19 -3.92 12.49 -6.20
CA ASP A 19 -4.49 11.48 -5.32
C ASP A 19 -5.13 12.14 -4.10
N VAL A 20 -6.35 11.69 -3.77
CA VAL A 20 -7.12 12.23 -2.66
C VAL A 20 -7.17 11.22 -1.54
N ARG A 21 -6.78 11.62 -0.33
CA ARG A 21 -6.89 10.75 0.84
C ARG A 21 -8.36 10.55 1.18
N ASN A 22 -8.79 9.30 1.32
CA ASN A 22 -10.13 8.98 1.78
C ASN A 22 -10.31 9.45 3.23
N ASP A 23 -11.52 9.90 3.56
CA ASP A 23 -11.88 10.13 4.96
C ASP A 23 -11.94 8.79 5.72
N VAL A 24 -11.89 8.87 7.05
CA VAL A 24 -11.85 7.71 7.94
C VAL A 24 -13.01 6.74 7.68
N LYS A 25 -14.24 7.27 7.51
CA LYS A 25 -15.43 6.44 7.34
C LYS A 25 -15.39 5.70 6.02
N THR A 26 -15.02 6.39 4.93
CA THR A 26 -14.87 5.77 3.61
C THR A 26 -13.78 4.71 3.61
N ARG A 27 -12.60 5.02 4.17
CA ARG A 27 -11.49 4.07 4.26
C ARG A 27 -11.87 2.80 5.02
N ASP A 28 -12.52 2.95 6.17
CA ASP A 28 -12.88 1.81 7.02
C ASP A 28 -13.97 0.95 6.38
N ALA A 29 -14.95 1.58 5.72
CA ALA A 29 -15.97 0.85 4.95
C ALA A 29 -15.37 0.06 3.77
N LEU A 30 -14.35 0.60 3.09
CA LEU A 30 -13.63 -0.11 2.03
C LEU A 30 -12.86 -1.32 2.58
N LEU A 31 -12.26 -1.20 3.77
CA LEU A 31 -11.60 -2.33 4.43
C LEU A 31 -12.60 -3.41 4.81
N ASP A 32 -13.71 -3.04 5.44
CA ASP A 32 -14.78 -3.96 5.85
C ASP A 32 -15.38 -4.71 4.65
N ALA A 33 -15.59 -4.00 3.54
CA ALA A 33 -16.06 -4.61 2.30
C ALA A 33 -15.04 -5.61 1.72
N ALA A 34 -13.73 -5.31 1.82
CA ALA A 34 -12.69 -6.20 1.34
C ALA A 34 -12.60 -7.49 2.15
N ILE A 35 -12.67 -7.40 3.49
CA ILE A 35 -12.57 -8.57 4.38
C ILE A 35 -13.87 -9.37 4.47
N GLY A 36 -15.02 -8.75 4.18
CA GLY A 36 -16.32 -9.43 4.13
C GLY A 36 -16.55 -10.27 2.87
N ALA A 37 -15.64 -10.25 1.90
CA ALA A 37 -15.73 -11.06 0.69
C ALA A 37 -15.37 -12.53 0.94
N ASN A 38 -15.88 -13.44 0.09
CA ASN A 38 -15.60 -14.87 0.19
C ASN A 38 -14.15 -15.15 -0.29
N GLY A 39 -13.19 -14.98 0.63
CA GLY A 39 -11.74 -15.01 0.41
C GLY A 39 -11.17 -13.65 0.01
N TRP A 40 -10.08 -13.23 0.66
CA TRP A 40 -9.44 -11.93 0.43
C TRP A 40 -7.93 -11.95 0.71
N ILE A 41 -7.16 -11.12 0.01
CA ILE A 41 -5.75 -10.85 0.32
C ILE A 41 -5.61 -9.36 0.58
N VAL A 42 -5.25 -8.98 1.81
CA VAL A 42 -4.94 -7.57 2.13
C VAL A 42 -3.44 -7.41 2.34
N ALA A 43 -2.78 -6.76 1.37
CA ALA A 43 -1.35 -6.47 1.41
C ALA A 43 -1.08 -5.03 1.88
N GLY A 44 0.01 -4.84 2.62
CA GLY A 44 0.49 -3.51 2.99
C GLY A 44 0.88 -3.38 4.46
N VAL A 45 1.04 -2.13 4.91
CA VAL A 45 1.64 -1.82 6.21
C VAL A 45 0.62 -2.01 7.34
N HIS A 46 1.09 -2.45 8.50
CA HIS A 46 0.29 -2.52 9.71
C HIS A 46 0.08 -1.11 10.29
N ASP A 47 -1.17 -0.68 10.37
CA ASP A 47 -1.63 0.53 11.06
C ASP A 47 -2.86 0.17 11.93
N LYS A 48 -3.18 0.98 12.94
CA LYS A 48 -4.27 0.76 13.91
C LYS A 48 -5.61 0.48 13.23
N TRP A 49 -5.92 1.20 12.16
CA TRP A 49 -7.18 1.03 11.41
C TRP A 49 -7.24 -0.28 10.62
N THR A 50 -6.11 -0.94 10.40
CA THR A 50 -6.04 -2.24 9.73
C THR A 50 -6.13 -3.42 10.70
N ARG A 51 -6.33 -3.19 12.01
CA ARG A 51 -6.30 -4.25 13.02
C ARG A 51 -7.27 -5.39 12.72
N ARG A 52 -8.51 -5.05 12.33
CA ARG A 52 -9.60 -6.01 12.11
C ARG A 52 -9.22 -7.12 11.11
N ARG A 53 -8.45 -6.80 10.06
CA ARG A 53 -7.99 -7.80 9.09
C ARG A 53 -7.07 -8.85 9.74
N PHE A 54 -6.30 -8.52 10.77
CA PHE A 54 -5.44 -9.48 11.43
C PHE A 54 -6.24 -10.41 12.34
N GLU A 55 -7.33 -9.91 12.92
CA GLU A 55 -8.24 -10.68 13.76
C GLU A 55 -9.07 -11.68 12.92
N GLU A 56 -9.44 -11.29 11.70
CA GLU A 56 -10.22 -12.12 10.78
C GLU A 56 -9.36 -12.95 9.79
N ALA A 57 -8.03 -12.83 9.84
CA ALA A 57 -7.15 -13.56 8.92
C ALA A 57 -7.01 -15.03 9.31
N ASP A 58 -7.27 -15.93 8.36
CA ASP A 58 -6.92 -17.35 8.50
C ASP A 58 -5.39 -17.58 8.44
N LEU A 59 -4.67 -16.72 7.69
CA LEU A 59 -3.23 -16.81 7.49
C LEU A 59 -2.60 -15.42 7.41
N ILE A 60 -1.53 -15.23 8.19
CA ILE A 60 -0.70 -14.03 8.14
C ILE A 60 0.68 -14.40 7.60
N VAL A 61 1.05 -13.82 6.46
CA VAL A 61 2.39 -13.94 5.89
C VAL A 61 3.21 -12.71 6.24
N TYR A 62 4.26 -12.90 7.05
CA TYR A 62 5.20 -11.83 7.38
C TYR A 62 6.44 -11.89 6.48
N SER A 63 6.79 -10.77 5.85
CA SER A 63 7.98 -10.67 5.00
C SER A 63 9.17 -10.15 5.81
N ASP A 64 9.95 -11.06 6.40
CA ASP A 64 11.19 -10.73 7.10
C ASP A 64 12.36 -10.58 6.11
N THR A 65 12.37 -9.45 5.40
CA THR A 65 13.45 -9.14 4.46
C THR A 65 14.53 -8.30 5.15
N PRO A 66 15.83 -8.67 5.03
CA PRO A 66 16.93 -7.84 5.55
C PRO A 66 16.84 -6.39 5.09
N VAL A 67 17.08 -5.45 6.01
CA VAL A 67 16.93 -3.99 5.75
C VAL A 67 17.68 -3.55 4.49
N TRP A 68 18.91 -4.03 4.28
CA TRP A 68 19.69 -3.67 3.10
C TRP A 68 19.03 -4.11 1.78
N ARG A 69 18.37 -5.27 1.75
CA ARG A 69 17.65 -5.76 0.57
C ARG A 69 16.44 -4.88 0.29
N ARG A 70 15.72 -4.47 1.34
CA ARG A 70 14.61 -3.51 1.24
C ARG A 70 15.12 -2.17 0.67
N SER A 71 16.23 -1.65 1.18
CA SER A 71 16.84 -0.41 0.71
C SER A 71 17.21 -0.45 -0.77
N VAL A 72 17.90 -1.50 -1.21
CA VAL A 72 18.27 -1.67 -2.62
C VAL A 72 17.03 -1.73 -3.52
N ARG A 73 15.97 -2.44 -3.09
CA ARG A 73 14.71 -2.54 -3.84
C ARG A 73 14.00 -1.19 -3.95
N ILE A 74 13.96 -0.40 -2.87
CA ILE A 74 13.33 0.94 -2.87
C ILE A 74 14.08 1.88 -3.83
N LEU A 75 15.41 1.96 -3.74
CA LEU A 75 16.21 2.80 -4.62
C LEU A 75 16.08 2.38 -6.09
N LYS A 76 16.13 1.07 -6.36
CA LYS A 76 15.97 0.52 -7.71
C LYS A 76 14.61 0.88 -8.31
N ARG A 77 13.52 0.74 -7.54
CA ARG A 77 12.17 1.13 -7.97
C ARG A 77 12.11 2.63 -8.28
N TYR A 78 12.65 3.46 -7.38
CA TYR A 78 12.68 4.91 -7.59
C TYR A 78 13.40 5.28 -8.90
N ALA A 79 14.59 4.71 -9.15
CA ALA A 79 15.35 4.95 -10.37
C ALA A 79 14.57 4.50 -11.62
N ARG A 80 13.98 3.30 -11.61
CA ARG A 80 13.21 2.77 -12.74
C ARG A 80 11.98 3.62 -13.06
N GLN A 81 11.23 4.04 -12.03
CA GLN A 81 10.05 4.90 -12.21
C GLN A 81 10.45 6.31 -12.69
N LYS A 82 11.59 6.84 -12.22
CA LYS A 82 12.12 8.13 -12.72
C LYS A 82 12.58 8.08 -14.17
N LEU A 83 13.12 6.94 -14.60
CA LEU A 83 13.53 6.70 -15.98
C LEU A 83 12.36 6.29 -16.89
N GLY A 84 11.13 6.18 -16.37
CA GLY A 84 9.95 5.77 -17.14
C GLY A 84 9.93 4.28 -17.52
N LEU A 85 10.79 3.46 -16.90
CA LEU A 85 10.91 2.02 -17.19
C LEU A 85 9.83 1.18 -16.49
N GLU A 86 9.23 1.69 -15.43
CA GLU A 86 8.15 1.03 -14.69
C GLU A 86 7.03 2.05 -14.44
N PRO A 87 5.75 1.70 -14.68
CA PRO A 87 4.64 2.53 -14.25
C PRO A 87 4.60 2.59 -12.72
N GLY A 88 4.25 3.76 -12.18
CA GLY A 88 4.04 3.95 -10.74
C GLY A 88 2.65 4.47 -10.48
N ASN A 89 2.05 4.06 -9.36
CA ASN A 89 0.73 4.53 -8.93
C ASN A 89 0.68 6.05 -8.68
N TYR A 90 1.84 6.66 -8.43
CA TYR A 90 1.99 8.10 -8.21
C TYR A 90 3.37 8.58 -8.65
N LYS A 91 3.52 9.89 -8.84
CA LYS A 91 4.79 10.53 -9.21
C LYS A 91 5.73 10.55 -8.00
N GLN A 92 6.74 9.68 -8.00
CA GLN A 92 7.76 9.64 -6.94
C GLN A 92 8.51 10.98 -6.84
N THR A 93 8.73 11.47 -5.62
CA THR A 93 9.58 12.64 -5.33
C THR A 93 10.80 12.24 -4.49
N LEU A 94 11.86 13.05 -4.52
CA LEU A 94 13.04 12.82 -3.66
C LEU A 94 12.66 12.86 -2.16
N ALA A 95 11.73 13.75 -1.78
CA ALA A 95 11.23 13.82 -0.41
C ALA A 95 10.55 12.52 0.03
N MET A 96 9.75 11.91 -0.85
CA MET A 96 9.13 10.60 -0.57
C MET A 96 10.18 9.50 -0.42
N LEU A 97 11.21 9.49 -1.26
CA LEU A 97 12.31 8.53 -1.17
C LEU A 97 13.01 8.63 0.19
N VAL A 98 13.38 9.84 0.63
CA VAL A 98 14.02 10.08 1.93
C VAL A 98 13.13 9.61 3.08
N ASN A 99 11.82 9.88 3.01
CA ASN A 99 10.87 9.43 4.02
C ASN A 99 10.72 7.89 4.09
N MET A 100 11.12 7.13 3.06
CA MET A 100 11.09 5.66 3.10
C MET A 100 12.27 5.03 3.85
N TYR A 101 13.32 5.83 4.14
CA TYR A 101 14.53 5.41 4.87
C TYR A 101 14.60 5.93 6.30
N ARG A 102 13.61 6.72 6.71
CA ARG A 102 13.39 7.10 8.10
C ARG A 102 12.56 6.01 8.77
#